data_AF-A0A7D7VFB6-F1
#
_entry.id   AF-A0A7D7VFB6-F1
#
_cell.length_a   1.000
_cell.length_b   1.000
_cell.length_c   1.000
_cell.angle_alpha   90.00
_cell.angle_beta   90.00
_cell.angle_gamma   90.00
#
_symmetry.space_group_name_H-M   'P 1'
#
loop_
_entity.id
_entity.type
_entity.pdbx_description
1 polymer ?
#
loop_
_entity_poly.entity_id
_entity_poly.type
_entity_poly.pdbx_seq_one_letter_code
_entity_poly.pdbx_strand_id
1 'polypeptide(L)'
;MTRILSIVASVFLASPAAAAICGEDTSSDIPMFETAKTAFKSGDYRTFTRIVGNFFPDLKDNYDGYFGKLDELFPEGYDRCTTILQRREDPGFYQDMVLFFPKGYDAPMAVLLIGAKIDGEVRMIEFNYNTNISGVLDELK
;
A
#
# COMPACT_ATOMS: atom_id res chain seq x y z
N MET A 1 48.00 -16.47 -34.17
CA MET A 1 47.40 -15.29 -33.49
C MET A 1 45.90 -15.48 -33.48
N THR A 2 45.36 -15.99 -32.38
CA THR A 2 43.94 -16.37 -32.25
C THR A 2 43.26 -15.31 -31.38
N ARG A 3 42.39 -14.48 -31.95
CA ARG A 3 41.57 -13.53 -31.17
C ARG A 3 40.22 -14.18 -30.90
N ILE A 4 39.99 -14.57 -29.65
CA ILE A 4 38.69 -15.01 -29.14
C ILE A 4 37.91 -13.74 -28.78
N LEU A 5 36.79 -13.52 -29.47
CA LEU A 5 35.89 -12.40 -29.26
C LEU A 5 34.92 -12.79 -28.12
N SER A 6 35.09 -12.19 -26.94
CA SER A 6 34.19 -12.38 -25.80
C SER A 6 32.85 -11.66 -26.05
N ILE A 7 31.78 -12.43 -26.17
CA ILE A 7 30.39 -11.94 -26.12
C ILE A 7 30.03 -11.73 -24.64
N VAL A 8 29.87 -10.47 -24.24
CA VAL A 8 29.31 -10.10 -22.93
C VAL A 8 27.79 -10.18 -23.06
N ALA A 9 27.21 -11.23 -22.50
CA ALA A 9 25.76 -11.37 -22.35
C ALA A 9 25.29 -10.52 -21.16
N SER A 10 24.79 -9.32 -21.44
CA SER A 10 24.12 -8.48 -20.44
C SER A 10 22.76 -9.09 -20.12
N VAL A 11 22.68 -9.85 -19.02
CA VAL A 11 21.42 -10.28 -18.43
C VAL A 11 20.75 -9.05 -17.80
N PHE A 12 19.79 -8.46 -18.51
CA PHE A 12 18.86 -7.50 -17.92
C PHE A 12 18.01 -8.26 -16.88
N LEU A 13 18.34 -8.08 -15.61
CA LEU A 13 17.46 -8.42 -14.49
C LEU A 13 16.27 -7.45 -14.54
N ALA A 14 15.25 -7.77 -15.33
CA ALA A 14 13.96 -7.13 -15.21
C ALA A 14 13.41 -7.49 -13.83
N SER A 15 13.43 -6.52 -12.91
CA SER A 15 12.70 -6.66 -11.66
C SER A 15 11.23 -6.84 -12.03
N PRO A 16 10.52 -7.83 -11.46
CA PRO A 16 9.10 -7.98 -11.74
C PRO A 16 8.40 -6.71 -11.26
N ALA A 17 7.87 -5.93 -12.22
CA ALA A 17 6.91 -4.90 -11.89
C ALA A 17 5.72 -5.62 -11.23
N ALA A 18 5.36 -5.22 -10.01
CA ALA A 18 4.15 -5.73 -9.37
C ALA A 18 2.97 -5.30 -10.23
N ALA A 19 2.30 -6.25 -10.89
CA ALA A 19 1.09 -6.00 -11.64
C ALA A 19 -0.04 -5.54 -10.69
N ALA A 20 -0.94 -4.70 -11.18
CA ALA A 20 -2.13 -4.27 -10.45
C ALA A 20 -2.99 -5.49 -10.09
N ILE A 21 -3.32 -5.60 -8.81
CA ILE A 21 -4.06 -6.76 -8.28
C ILE A 21 -5.55 -6.46 -8.03
N CYS A 22 -5.91 -5.17 -8.01
CA CYS A 22 -7.26 -4.68 -7.71
C CYS A 22 -7.77 -3.70 -8.77
N GLY A 23 -7.41 -3.86 -10.03
CA GLY A 23 -7.79 -2.94 -11.10
C GLY A 23 -7.11 -3.30 -12.42
N GLU A 24 -7.22 -2.40 -13.40
CA GLU A 24 -6.39 -2.47 -14.60
C GLU A 24 -4.97 -1.98 -14.29
N ASP A 25 -3.95 -2.65 -14.85
CA ASP A 25 -2.56 -2.18 -14.77
C ASP A 25 -2.46 -0.77 -15.37
N THR A 26 -1.98 0.18 -14.58
CA THR A 26 -1.72 1.54 -15.06
C THR A 26 -0.24 1.86 -14.98
N SER A 27 0.24 2.73 -15.87
CA SER A 27 1.60 3.28 -15.76
C SER A 27 1.81 4.13 -14.50
N SER A 28 0.74 4.38 -13.73
CA SER A 28 0.75 5.17 -12.51
C SER A 28 0.75 4.32 -11.23
N ASP A 29 0.85 2.99 -11.35
CA ASP A 29 0.85 2.10 -10.21
C ASP A 29 2.10 2.28 -9.36
N ILE A 30 1.91 2.33 -8.05
CA ILE A 30 2.99 2.48 -7.09
C ILE A 30 3.34 1.08 -6.57
N PRO A 31 4.56 0.55 -6.81
CA PRO A 31 4.87 -0.84 -6.46
C PRO A 31 4.65 -1.17 -4.97
N MET A 32 4.90 -0.21 -4.09
CA MET A 32 4.61 -0.35 -2.66
C MET A 32 3.11 -0.54 -2.39
N PHE A 33 2.24 0.20 -3.09
CA PHE A 33 0.79 0.07 -2.94
C PHE A 33 0.31 -1.28 -3.47
N GLU A 34 0.78 -1.72 -4.64
CA GLU A 34 0.38 -3.03 -5.18
C GLU A 34 0.84 -4.20 -4.30
N THR A 35 2.03 -4.09 -3.71
CA THR A 35 2.52 -5.08 -2.74
C THR A 35 1.63 -5.09 -1.48
N ALA A 36 1.27 -3.92 -0.97
CA ALA A 36 0.37 -3.81 0.18
C ALA A 36 -1.03 -4.37 -0.13
N LYS A 37 -1.61 -4.04 -1.30
CA LYS A 37 -2.90 -4.59 -1.74
C LYS A 37 -2.87 -6.10 -1.87
N THR A 38 -1.77 -6.66 -2.39
CA THR A 38 -1.60 -8.12 -2.52
C THR A 38 -1.56 -8.80 -1.15
N ALA A 39 -0.79 -8.26 -0.21
CA ALA A 39 -0.74 -8.77 1.16
C ALA A 39 -2.12 -8.69 1.84
N PHE A 40 -2.80 -7.54 1.72
CA PHE A 40 -4.13 -7.36 2.31
C PHE A 40 -5.18 -8.30 1.69
N LYS A 41 -5.18 -8.44 0.36
CA LYS A 41 -6.09 -9.35 -0.37
C LYS A 41 -5.93 -10.79 0.08
N SER A 42 -4.70 -11.23 0.34
CA SER A 42 -4.38 -12.60 0.75
C SER A 42 -4.55 -12.87 2.24
N GLY A 43 -4.98 -11.87 3.03
CA GLY A 43 -5.06 -11.99 4.48
C GLY A 43 -3.71 -11.97 5.19
N ASP A 44 -2.60 -11.70 4.49
CA ASP A 44 -1.28 -11.53 5.09
C ASP A 44 -1.13 -10.13 5.71
N TYR A 45 -1.89 -9.88 6.78
CA TYR A 45 -1.89 -8.61 7.48
C TYR A 45 -0.55 -8.32 8.16
N ARG A 46 0.25 -9.35 8.49
CA ARG A 46 1.60 -9.16 9.02
C ARG A 46 2.57 -8.60 7.96
N THR A 47 2.50 -9.09 6.73
CA THR A 47 3.26 -8.47 5.64
C THR A 47 2.72 -7.09 5.30
N PHE A 48 1.40 -6.89 5.29
CA PHE A 48 0.80 -5.57 5.10
C PHE A 48 1.33 -4.56 6.13
N THR A 49 1.26 -4.88 7.42
CA THR A 49 1.75 -4.03 8.51
C THR A 49 3.25 -3.81 8.47
N ARG A 50 4.05 -4.74 7.96
CA ARG A 50 5.48 -4.51 7.72
C ARG A 50 5.76 -3.51 6.59
N ILE A 51 4.93 -3.50 5.55
CA ILE A 51 5.04 -2.56 4.43
C ILE A 51 4.64 -1.16 4.88
N VAL A 52 3.51 -1.04 5.59
CA VAL A 52 2.97 0.27 5.98
C VAL A 52 3.53 0.79 7.32
N GLY A 53 3.94 -0.10 8.21
CA GLY A 53 4.15 0.18 9.64
C GLY A 53 5.43 0.88 10.02
N ASN A 54 6.40 1.06 9.10
CA ASN A 54 7.54 1.96 9.35
C ASN A 54 7.08 3.42 9.62
N PHE A 55 5.83 3.74 9.33
CA PHE A 55 5.25 5.07 9.43
C PHE A 55 4.13 5.18 10.46
N PHE A 56 3.82 4.08 11.15
CA PHE A 56 2.84 4.02 12.24
C PHE A 56 3.58 3.56 13.51
N PRO A 57 4.06 4.50 14.35
CA PRO A 57 4.99 4.19 15.45
C PRO A 57 4.45 3.11 16.40
N ASP A 58 3.15 3.08 16.62
CA ASP A 58 2.51 2.15 17.56
C ASP A 58 2.02 0.85 16.89
N LEU A 59 1.99 0.79 15.55
CA LEU A 59 1.39 -0.34 14.84
C LEU A 59 2.16 -1.65 15.07
N LYS A 60 3.49 -1.56 15.17
CA LYS A 60 4.33 -2.74 15.42
C LYS A 60 4.02 -3.36 16.79
N ASP A 61 3.83 -2.51 17.80
CA ASP A 61 3.65 -2.93 19.18
C ASP A 61 2.18 -3.18 19.53
N ASN A 62 1.23 -2.71 18.70
CA ASN A 62 -0.21 -2.85 18.88
C ASN A 62 -0.90 -3.58 17.70
N TYR A 63 -0.20 -4.49 17.02
CA TYR A 63 -0.74 -5.22 15.88
C TYR A 63 -2.14 -5.81 16.17
N ASP A 64 -2.30 -6.50 17.30
CA ASP A 64 -3.56 -7.17 17.66
C ASP A 64 -4.71 -6.17 17.84
N GLY A 65 -4.43 -4.97 18.32
CA GLY A 65 -5.42 -3.90 18.47
C GLY A 65 -5.97 -3.37 17.15
N TYR A 66 -5.18 -3.42 16.07
CA TYR A 66 -5.57 -2.95 14.75
C TYR A 66 -6.06 -4.08 13.83
N PHE A 67 -5.37 -5.23 13.84
CA PHE A 67 -5.54 -6.30 12.84
C PHE A 67 -6.01 -7.63 13.44
N GLY A 68 -6.00 -7.81 14.77
CA GLY A 68 -6.36 -9.10 15.38
C GLY A 68 -7.76 -9.59 15.01
N LYS A 69 -8.74 -8.67 14.93
CA LYS A 69 -10.09 -9.04 14.46
C LYS A 69 -10.16 -9.35 12.97
N LEU A 70 -9.28 -8.77 12.17
CA LEU A 70 -9.19 -9.11 10.75
C LEU A 70 -8.61 -10.52 10.56
N ASP A 71 -7.57 -10.88 11.32
CA ASP A 71 -7.03 -12.24 11.36
C ASP A 71 -8.10 -13.28 11.74
N GLU A 72 -8.97 -12.96 12.71
CA GLU A 72 -10.06 -13.85 13.12
C GLU A 72 -11.18 -13.99 12.08
N LEU A 73 -11.62 -12.87 11.49
CA LEU A 73 -12.80 -12.84 10.62
C LEU A 73 -12.47 -13.21 9.17
N PHE A 74 -11.26 -12.86 8.70
CA PHE A 74 -10.84 -13.00 7.31
C PHE A 74 -9.45 -13.64 7.19
N PRO A 75 -9.22 -14.82 7.80
CA PRO A 75 -7.89 -15.48 7.81
C PRO A 75 -7.41 -15.88 6.41
N GLU A 76 -8.32 -16.09 5.47
CA GLU A 76 -8.01 -16.41 4.06
C GLU A 76 -8.02 -15.15 3.16
N GLY A 77 -8.25 -13.97 3.75
CA GLY A 77 -8.36 -12.71 3.03
C GLY A 77 -9.66 -12.56 2.25
N TYR A 78 -9.53 -12.10 1.00
CA TYR A 78 -10.63 -11.56 0.19
C TYR A 78 -10.62 -12.15 -1.23
N ASP A 79 -11.80 -12.55 -1.69
CA ASP A 79 -11.99 -13.18 -3.01
C ASP A 79 -11.65 -12.21 -4.14
N ARG A 80 -12.16 -10.99 -4.03
CA ARG A 80 -12.03 -9.93 -5.04
C ARG A 80 -11.73 -8.59 -4.39
N CYS A 81 -11.11 -7.72 -5.17
CA CYS A 81 -10.90 -6.33 -4.80
C CYS A 81 -11.04 -5.43 -6.03
N THR A 82 -11.34 -4.15 -5.80
CA THR A 82 -11.36 -3.13 -6.85
C THR A 82 -10.90 -1.78 -6.32
N THR A 83 -10.10 -1.08 -7.10
CA THR A 83 -9.60 0.26 -6.81
C THR A 83 -10.62 1.25 -7.37
N ILE A 84 -11.26 2.01 -6.48
CA ILE A 84 -12.33 2.95 -6.84
C ILE A 84 -11.85 4.39 -6.96
N LEU A 85 -10.66 4.68 -6.44
CA LEU A 85 -10.01 5.97 -6.57
C LEU A 85 -8.51 5.74 -6.68
N GLN A 86 -7.89 6.33 -7.69
CA GLN A 86 -6.44 6.54 -7.77
C GLN A 86 -6.20 8.02 -7.99
N ARG A 87 -5.42 8.65 -7.11
CA ARG A 87 -5.00 10.04 -7.21
C ARG A 87 -3.49 10.11 -7.20
N ARG A 88 -2.96 10.86 -8.15
CA ARG A 88 -1.53 11.07 -8.40
C ARG A 88 -1.36 12.55 -8.60
N GLU A 89 -0.68 13.23 -7.69
CA GLU A 89 -0.47 14.68 -7.77
C GLU A 89 0.99 15.02 -7.69
N ASP A 90 1.42 15.94 -8.55
CA ASP A 90 2.71 16.58 -8.42
C ASP A 90 2.70 17.57 -7.24
N PRO A 91 3.79 17.66 -6.46
CA PRO A 91 5.10 17.06 -6.70
C PRO A 91 5.30 15.62 -6.19
N GLY A 92 4.28 14.98 -5.62
CA GLY A 92 4.39 13.58 -5.22
C GLY A 92 3.42 13.16 -4.12
N PHE A 93 2.14 13.48 -4.23
CA PHE A 93 1.10 12.91 -3.39
C PHE A 93 0.40 11.76 -4.12
N TYR A 94 0.19 10.65 -3.42
CA TYR A 94 -0.36 9.42 -3.97
C TYR A 94 -1.45 8.89 -3.05
N GLN A 95 -2.58 8.48 -3.63
CA GLN A 95 -3.69 7.93 -2.87
C GLN A 95 -4.42 6.86 -3.68
N ASP A 96 -4.69 5.73 -3.05
CA ASP A 96 -5.56 4.67 -3.57
C ASP A 96 -6.66 4.35 -2.57
N MET A 97 -7.92 4.30 -3.03
CA MET A 97 -9.03 3.75 -2.27
C MET A 97 -9.43 2.42 -2.89
N VAL A 98 -9.33 1.35 -2.11
CA VAL A 98 -9.54 -0.01 -2.57
C VAL A 98 -10.65 -0.66 -1.75
N LEU A 99 -11.58 -1.30 -2.44
CA LEU A 99 -12.62 -2.13 -1.84
C LEU A 99 -12.18 -3.59 -1.89
N PHE A 100 -12.18 -4.28 -0.75
CA PHE A 100 -11.91 -5.71 -0.62
C PHE A 100 -13.18 -6.43 -0.20
N PHE A 101 -13.55 -7.49 -0.90
CA PHE A 101 -14.81 -8.20 -0.68
C PHE A 101 -14.53 -9.59 -0.10
N PRO A 102 -14.91 -9.82 1.16
CA PRO A 102 -14.69 -11.11 1.79
C PRO A 102 -15.60 -12.18 1.18
N LYS A 103 -15.16 -13.43 1.28
CA LYS A 103 -15.92 -14.57 0.77
C LYS A 103 -17.26 -14.72 1.48
N GLY A 104 -18.34 -14.70 0.70
CA GLY A 104 -19.70 -14.85 1.23
C GLY A 104 -20.29 -13.57 1.86
N TYR A 105 -19.67 -12.42 1.64
CA TYR A 105 -20.17 -11.12 2.10
C TYR A 105 -20.36 -10.15 0.91
N ASP A 106 -21.46 -9.40 0.94
CA ASP A 106 -21.74 -8.38 -0.09
C ASP A 106 -21.10 -7.02 0.25
N ALA A 107 -20.88 -6.75 1.54
CA ALA A 107 -20.30 -5.50 2.00
C ALA A 107 -18.77 -5.54 1.92
N PRO A 108 -18.12 -4.61 1.18
CA PRO A 108 -16.67 -4.54 1.13
C PRO A 108 -16.09 -3.86 2.37
N MET A 109 -14.82 -4.16 2.61
CA MET A 109 -13.94 -3.34 3.42
C MET A 109 -13.23 -2.32 2.53
N ALA A 110 -13.26 -1.05 2.93
CA ALA A 110 -12.49 -0.01 2.26
C ALA A 110 -11.13 0.16 2.94
N VAL A 111 -10.07 0.11 2.16
CA VAL A 111 -8.71 0.45 2.59
C VAL A 111 -8.24 1.66 1.82
N LEU A 112 -7.75 2.65 2.57
CA LEU A 112 -7.18 3.86 2.03
C LEU A 112 -5.66 3.79 2.17
N LEU A 113 -4.95 3.75 1.05
CA LEU A 113 -3.50 3.85 0.99
C LEU A 113 -3.14 5.27 0.60
N ILE A 114 -2.25 5.89 1.37
CA ILE A 114 -1.80 7.25 1.14
C ILE A 114 -0.28 7.26 1.28
N GLY A 115 0.37 7.91 0.32
CA GLY A 115 1.81 8.10 0.35
C GLY A 115 2.22 9.45 -0.20
N ALA A 116 3.43 9.84 0.13
CA ALA A 116 4.08 11.03 -0.38
C ALA A 116 5.51 10.72 -0.81
N LYS A 117 6.02 11.46 -1.80
CA LYS A 117 7.42 11.42 -2.20
C LYS A 117 8.25 12.22 -1.19
N ILE A 118 9.07 11.52 -0.41
CA ILE A 118 9.96 12.09 0.61
C ILE A 118 11.37 11.58 0.29
N ASP A 119 12.32 12.50 0.14
CA ASP A 119 13.71 12.18 -0.23
C ASP A 119 13.86 11.34 -1.51
N GLY A 120 12.95 11.54 -2.47
CA GLY A 120 12.95 10.82 -3.74
C GLY A 120 12.21 9.48 -3.74
N GLU A 121 11.80 8.99 -2.57
CA GLU A 121 11.10 7.71 -2.40
C GLU A 121 9.64 7.91 -2.00
N VAL A 122 8.75 7.05 -2.47
CA VAL A 122 7.37 7.05 -2.01
C VAL A 122 7.30 6.39 -0.64
N ARG A 123 6.77 7.11 0.34
CA ARG A 123 6.60 6.65 1.72
C ARG A 123 5.12 6.71 2.09
N MET A 124 4.64 5.73 2.86
CA MET A 124 3.28 5.79 3.40
C MET A 124 3.19 6.94 4.40
N ILE A 125 2.04 7.61 4.43
CA ILE A 125 1.77 8.66 5.43
C ILE A 125 0.47 8.35 6.17
N GLU A 126 0.51 8.54 7.48
CA GLU A 126 -0.67 8.54 8.33
C GLU A 126 -1.19 9.97 8.46
N PHE A 127 -2.47 10.20 8.16
CA PHE A 127 -3.14 11.43 8.56
C PHE A 127 -3.80 11.21 9.92
N ASN A 128 -3.18 11.73 10.97
CA ASN A 128 -3.83 11.82 12.26
C ASN A 128 -4.77 13.04 12.24
N TYR A 129 -6.08 12.79 12.11
CA TYR A 129 -7.08 13.85 12.15
C TYR A 129 -7.26 14.29 13.60
N ASN A 130 -6.53 15.33 14.00
CA ASN A 130 -6.73 15.95 15.29
C ASN A 130 -8.07 16.71 15.30
N THR A 131 -9.07 16.17 16.01
CA THR A 131 -10.40 16.77 16.13
C THR A 131 -10.44 18.01 17.01
N ASN A 132 -9.31 18.44 17.60
CA ASN A 132 -9.18 19.68 18.37
C ASN A 132 -9.07 20.92 17.45
N ILE A 133 -10.01 21.06 16.50
CA ILE A 133 -10.15 22.31 15.73
C ILE A 133 -10.35 23.52 16.66
N SER A 134 -10.90 23.27 17.85
CA SER A 134 -10.94 24.20 18.99
C SER A 134 -9.56 24.75 19.39
N GLY A 135 -8.53 23.90 19.47
CA GLY A 135 -7.18 24.34 19.83
C GLY A 135 -6.54 25.22 18.76
N VAL A 136 -6.70 24.86 17.48
CA VAL A 136 -6.19 25.64 16.34
C VAL A 136 -6.90 27.00 16.23
N LEU A 137 -8.21 27.06 16.52
CA LEU A 137 -8.97 28.30 16.46
C LEU A 137 -8.68 29.26 17.62
N ASP A 138 -8.21 28.75 18.77
CA ASP A 138 -7.80 29.59 19.90
C ASP A 138 -6.40 30.21 19.71
N GLU A 139 -5.52 29.59 18.92
CA GLU A 139 -4.21 30.15 18.54
C GLU A 139 -4.29 31.29 17.50
N LEU A 140 -5.45 31.47 16.86
CA LEU A 140 -5.70 32.52 15.86
C LEU A 140 -6.36 33.78 16.42
N LYS A 141 -6.58 33.84 17.74
CA LYS A 141 -7.05 35.04 18.46
C LYS A 141 -5.88 35.81 19.06
#